data_AF-A0A4S8STY9-F1
#
_entry.id   AF-A0A4S8STY9-F1
#
_cell.length_a   1.000
_cell.length_b   1.000
_cell.length_c   1.000
_cell.angle_alpha   90.00
_cell.angle_beta   90.00
_cell.angle_gamma   90.00
#
_symmetry.space_group_name_H-M   'P 1'
#
loop_
_entity.id
_entity.type
_entity.pdbx_description
1 polymer ?
#
loop_
_entity_poly.entity_id
_entity_poly.type
_entity_poly.pdbx_seq_one_letter_code
_entity_poly.pdbx_strand_id
1 'polypeptide(L)'
;MNNIEKSIIGLRTQIIENCRYLHPEKVNFMLVTSSHSGLHGAHIVERPQDGGKRLMSSSFRTTTEKALKELLEQVEAEVYRRLYGYGGLKVRESGK
;
A
#
# COMPACT_ATOMS: atom_id res chain seq x y z
N MET A 1 16.58 3.88 18.60
CA MET A 1 15.79 3.44 17.42
C MET A 1 16.69 3.48 16.20
N ASN A 2 16.91 2.33 15.58
CA ASN A 2 17.75 2.17 14.39
C ASN A 2 17.08 2.84 13.16
N ASN A 3 17.87 3.27 12.17
CA ASN A 3 17.38 3.89 10.93
C ASN A 3 16.38 3.01 10.17
N ILE A 4 16.55 1.68 10.22
CA ILE A 4 15.64 0.71 9.59
C ILE A 4 14.28 0.69 10.29
N GLU A 5 14.24 0.76 11.62
CA GLU A 5 12.99 0.80 12.40
C GLU A 5 12.19 2.08 12.09
N LYS A 6 12.88 3.22 12.00
CA LYS A 6 12.29 4.50 11.57
C LYS A 6 11.69 4.40 10.18
N SER A 7 12.41 3.80 9.23
CA SER A 7 11.93 3.57 7.86
C SER A 7 10.66 2.73 7.84
N ILE A 8 10.65 1.59 8.55
CA ILE A 8 9.50 0.69 8.63
C ILE A 8 8.27 1.39 9.23
N ILE A 9 8.44 2.16 10.31
CA ILE A 9 7.34 2.93 10.92
C ILE A 9 6.82 3.97 9.93
N GLY A 10 7.70 4.73 9.27
CA GLY A 10 7.31 5.74 8.28
C GLY A 10 6.50 5.15 7.12
N LEU A 11 6.96 4.03 6.55
CA LEU A 11 6.26 3.33 5.48
C LEU A 11 4.86 2.86 5.93
N ARG A 12 4.76 2.28 7.13
CA ARG A 12 3.47 1.81 7.67
C ARG A 12 2.47 2.96 7.83
N THR A 13 2.92 4.11 8.32
CA THR A 13 2.07 5.30 8.49
C THR A 13 1.56 5.79 7.13
N GLN A 14 2.45 5.99 6.16
CA GLN A 14 2.08 6.48 4.83
C GLN A 14 1.08 5.54 4.11
N ILE A 15 1.30 4.22 4.21
CA ILE A 15 0.38 3.23 3.65
C ILE A 15 -1.02 3.39 4.25
N ILE A 16 -1.13 3.46 5.58
CA ILE A 16 -2.43 3.58 6.25
C ILE A 16 -3.11 4.90 5.92
N GLU A 17 -2.38 6.00 5.86
CA GLU A 17 -2.90 7.32 5.49
C GLU A 17 -3.45 7.32 4.05
N ASN A 18 -2.68 6.77 3.10
CA ASN A 18 -3.13 6.65 1.72
C ASN A 18 -4.35 5.71 1.58
N CYS A 19 -4.40 4.61 2.35
CA CYS A 19 -5.58 3.74 2.39
C CYS A 19 -6.82 4.47 2.92
N ARG A 20 -6.68 5.27 3.99
CA ARG A 20 -7.77 6.10 4.53
C ARG A 20 -8.25 7.14 3.53
N TYR A 21 -7.33 7.73 2.76
CA TYR A 21 -7.66 8.65 1.69
C TYR A 21 -8.48 7.98 0.57
N LEU A 22 -8.08 6.77 0.16
CA LEU A 22 -8.77 5.99 -0.87
C LEU A 22 -10.14 5.47 -0.42
N HIS A 23 -10.34 5.29 0.88
CA HIS A 23 -11.53 4.64 1.40
C HIS A 23 -12.01 5.31 2.68
N PRO A 24 -12.43 6.58 2.62
CA PRO A 24 -12.90 7.32 3.78
C PRO A 24 -14.14 6.68 4.43
N GLU A 25 -14.90 5.87 3.69
CA GLU A 25 -16.07 5.14 4.17
C GLU A 25 -15.74 3.94 5.06
N LYS A 26 -14.48 3.48 5.03
CA LYS A 26 -14.04 2.27 5.73
C LYS A 26 -13.30 2.66 7.01
N VAL A 27 -13.81 2.15 8.14
CA VAL A 27 -13.34 2.56 9.47
C VAL A 27 -12.15 1.72 9.94
N ASN A 28 -11.98 0.50 9.42
CA ASN A 28 -11.03 -0.49 9.96
C ASN A 28 -10.11 -1.07 8.87
N PHE A 29 -8.89 -0.56 8.81
CA PHE A 29 -7.77 -1.16 8.09
C PHE A 29 -6.77 -1.77 9.05
N MET A 30 -6.17 -2.87 8.63
CA MET A 30 -5.08 -3.50 9.33
C MET A 30 -3.94 -3.76 8.35
N LEU A 31 -2.78 -3.17 8.62
CA LEU A 31 -1.55 -3.49 7.90
C LEU A 31 -0.83 -4.62 8.63
N VAL A 32 -0.74 -5.78 7.99
CA VAL A 32 -0.12 -6.99 8.54
C VAL A 32 1.19 -7.26 7.82
N THR A 33 2.27 -7.45 8.57
CA THR A 33 3.52 -7.97 8.04
C THR A 33 3.71 -9.42 8.47
N SER A 34 4.20 -10.25 7.56
CA SER A 34 4.47 -11.67 7.78
C SER A 34 5.88 -12.01 7.31
N SER A 35 6.48 -13.04 7.89
CA SER A 35 7.75 -13.60 7.42
C SER A 35 7.66 -15.12 7.44
N HIS A 36 7.94 -15.75 6.30
CA HIS A 36 7.94 -17.20 6.17
C HIS A 36 9.00 -17.62 5.17
N SER A 37 9.88 -18.55 5.56
CA SER A 37 10.88 -19.17 4.68
C SER A 37 11.71 -18.18 3.84
N GLY A 38 12.16 -17.08 4.47
CA GLY A 38 12.99 -16.04 3.81
C GLY A 38 12.22 -15.05 2.94
N LEU A 39 10.88 -15.17 2.85
CA LEU A 39 10.01 -14.19 2.22
C LEU A 39 9.25 -13.39 3.26
N HIS A 40 9.16 -12.09 3.00
CA HIS A 40 8.48 -11.11 3.84
C HIS A 40 7.25 -10.59 3.10
N GLY A 41 6.07 -10.76 3.70
CA GLY A 41 4.81 -10.28 3.16
C GLY A 41 4.33 -9.01 3.87
N ALA A 42 3.72 -8.09 3.15
CA ALA A 42 2.98 -6.94 3.69
C ALA A 42 1.57 -6.92 3.08
N HIS A 43 0.55 -6.77 3.92
CA HIS A 43 -0.86 -6.95 3.54
C HIS A 43 -1.74 -5.86 4.10
N ILE A 44 -2.59 -5.25 3.28
CA ILE A 44 -3.69 -4.39 3.74
C ILE A 44 -4.96 -5.25 3.79
N VAL A 45 -5.50 -5.36 5.00
CA VAL A 45 -6.75 -6.08 5.25
C VAL A 45 -7.81 -5.09 5.71
N GLU A 46 -8.94 -5.09 5.02
CA GLU A 46 -10.16 -4.42 5.45
C GLU A 46 -10.93 -5.33 6.41
N ARG A 47 -11.43 -4.76 7.51
CA ARG A 47 -12.40 -5.42 8.39
C ARG A 47 -13.74 -4.70 8.34
N PRO A 48 -14.66 -5.10 7.44
CA PRO A 48 -16.01 -4.57 7.45
C PRO A 48 -16.74 -4.85 8.79
N GLN A 49 -17.75 -4.03 9.09
CA GLN A 49 -18.50 -4.09 10.36
C GLN A 49 -19.29 -5.40 10.54
N ASP A 50 -19.57 -6.10 9.43
CA ASP A 50 -20.22 -7.41 9.40
C ASP A 50 -19.29 -8.57 9.88
N GLY A 51 -18.05 -8.26 10.27
CA GLY A 51 -17.10 -9.23 10.81
C GLY A 51 -16.27 -9.95 9.74
N GLY A 52 -16.43 -9.60 8.46
CA GLY A 52 -15.61 -10.13 7.38
C GLY A 52 -14.15 -9.69 7.44
N LYS A 53 -13.31 -10.33 6.62
CA LYS A 53 -11.94 -9.87 6.32
C LYS A 53 -11.74 -9.89 4.82
N ARG A 54 -11.38 -8.76 4.23
CA ARG A 54 -11.08 -8.67 2.80
C ARG A 54 -9.64 -8.23 2.60
N LEU A 55 -8.86 -9.04 1.88
CA LEU A 55 -7.54 -8.64 1.42
C LEU A 55 -7.71 -7.58 0.32
N MET A 56 -7.10 -6.42 0.52
CA MET A 56 -7.16 -5.32 -0.45
C MET A 56 -5.94 -5.33 -1.36
N SER A 57 -4.75 -5.34 -0.75
CA SER A 57 -3.50 -5.41 -1.48
C SER A 57 -2.44 -6.16 -0.66
N SER A 58 -1.49 -6.75 -1.36
CA SER A 58 -0.40 -7.52 -0.78
C SER A 58 0.87 -7.42 -1.61
N SER A 59 2.00 -7.43 -0.93
CA SER A 59 3.34 -7.53 -1.51
C SER A 59 4.13 -8.65 -0.82
N PHE A 60 5.03 -9.30 -1.57
CA PHE A 60 5.99 -10.26 -1.06
C PHE A 60 7.39 -9.94 -1.59
N ARG A 61 8.35 -9.75 -0.68
CA ARG A 61 9.75 -9.41 -1.01
C ARG A 61 10.73 -10.08 -0.07
N THR A 62 12.02 -9.95 -0.39
CA THR A 62 13.12 -10.54 0.40
C THR A 62 13.37 -9.85 1.74
N THR A 63 12.80 -8.65 1.98
CA THR A 63 12.84 -7.98 3.28
C THR A 63 11.51 -7.29 3.56
N THR A 64 11.19 -7.10 4.85
CA THR A 64 9.97 -6.37 5.26
C THR A 64 9.93 -4.95 4.69
N GLU A 65 11.07 -4.25 4.68
CA GLU A 65 11.13 -2.88 4.14
C GLU A 65 10.80 -2.86 2.64
N LYS A 66 11.35 -3.80 1.85
CA LYS A 66 11.05 -3.89 0.42
C LYS A 66 9.58 -4.25 0.17
N ALA A 67 9.01 -5.13 0.99
CA ALA A 67 7.60 -5.50 0.88
C ALA A 67 6.68 -4.31 1.17
N LEU A 68 7.02 -3.52 2.20
CA LEU A 68 6.30 -2.29 2.52
C LEU A 68 6.46 -1.21 1.44
N LYS A 69 7.66 -1.05 0.86
CA LYS A 69 7.89 -0.09 -0.25
C LYS A 69 7.05 -0.41 -1.47
N GLU A 70 7.06 -1.66 -1.93
CA GLU A 70 6.22 -2.07 -3.07
C GLU A 70 4.72 -1.90 -2.74
N LEU A 71 4.29 -2.26 -1.52
CA LEU A 71 2.91 -2.07 -1.11
C LEU A 71 2.51 -0.59 -1.12
N LEU A 72 3.41 0.30 -0.67
CA LEU A 72 3.20 1.75 -0.74
C LEU A 72 3.06 2.22 -2.19
N GLU A 73 3.95 1.81 -3.09
CA GLU A 73 3.89 2.16 -4.52
C GLU A 73 2.55 1.74 -5.15
N GLN A 74 2.04 0.56 -4.81
CA GLN A 74 0.73 0.09 -5.29
C GLN A 74 -0.42 0.98 -4.81
N VAL A 75 -0.41 1.37 -3.53
CA VAL A 75 -1.45 2.24 -2.95
C VAL A 75 -1.34 3.67 -3.50
N GLU A 76 -0.13 4.21 -3.63
CA GLU A 76 0.11 5.52 -4.24
C GLU A 76 -0.33 5.57 -5.70
N ALA A 77 -0.11 4.51 -6.46
CA ALA A 77 -0.61 4.40 -7.82
C ALA A 77 -2.15 4.46 -7.87
N GLU A 78 -2.83 3.89 -6.87
CA GLU A 78 -4.28 3.98 -6.75
C GLU A 78 -4.74 5.37 -6.32
N VAL A 79 -4.03 6.03 -5.40
CA VAL A 79 -4.27 7.44 -5.02
C VAL A 79 -4.14 8.33 -6.24
N TYR A 80 -3.06 8.18 -7.00
CA TYR A 80 -2.80 8.92 -8.22
C TYR A 80 -3.91 8.69 -9.26
N ARG A 81 -4.31 7.43 -9.47
CA ARG A 81 -5.44 7.11 -10.35
C ARG A 81 -6.75 7.76 -9.90
N ARG A 82 -7.02 7.83 -8.59
CA ARG A 82 -8.23 8.47 -8.05
C ARG A 82 -8.21 9.99 -8.25
N LEU A 83 -7.05 10.61 -8.01
CA LEU A 83 -6.87 12.07 -8.14
C LEU A 83 -6.91 12.54 -9.60
N TYR A 84 -6.31 11.78 -10.51
CA TYR A 84 -6.03 12.22 -11.89
C TYR A 84 -6.72 11.36 -12.97
N GLY A 85 -7.73 10.57 -12.59
CA GLY A 85 -8.34 9.51 -13.40
C GLY A 85 -8.56 9.84 -14.89
N TYR A 86 -8.16 8.88 -15.75
CA TYR A 86 -8.36 8.76 -17.20
C TYR A 86 -8.10 9.98 -18.12
N GLY A 87 -7.48 11.06 -17.62
CA GLY A 87 -7.06 12.20 -18.45
C GLY A 87 -5.55 12.28 -18.75
N GLY A 88 -4.71 11.54 -18.00
CA GLY A 88 -3.25 11.74 -18.00
C GLY A 88 -2.43 10.84 -18.91
N LEU A 89 -3.01 9.79 -19.52
CA LEU A 89 -2.28 8.83 -20.36
C LEU A 89 -2.39 9.16 -21.86
N LYS A 90 -2.01 10.39 -22.23
CA LYS A 90 -1.55 10.75 -23.58
C LYS A 90 -0.38 11.73 -23.50
N VAL A 91 0.76 11.26 -23.04
CA VAL A 91 2.04 11.78 -23.51
C VAL A 91 2.79 10.60 -24.12
N ARG A 92 2.26 10.12 -25.25
CA ARG A 92 3.14 9.50 -26.25
C ARG A 92 3.80 10.69 -26.93
N GLU A 93 5.10 10.84 -26.72
CA GLU A 93 5.94 11.69 -27.54
C GLU A 93 5.73 11.30 -29.00
N SER A 94 4.93 12.08 -29.72
CA SER A 94 5.05 12.13 -31.18
C SER A 94 6.34 12.90 -31.46
N GLY A 95 7.46 12.17 -31.42
CA GLY A 95 8.67 12.56 -32.10
C GLY A 95 8.33 12.77 -33.58
N LYS A 96 8.36 14.03 -33.99
CA LYS A 96 8.53 14.42 -35.38
C LYS A 96 9.98 14.19 -35.79
#